data_AF-A6EJN6-F1
#
_entry.id   AF-A6EJN6-F1
#
_cell.length_a   1.000
_cell.length_b   1.000
_cell.length_c   1.000
_cell.angle_alpha   90.00
_cell.angle_beta   90.00
_cell.angle_gamma   90.00
#
_symmetry.space_group_name_H-M   'P 1'
#
loop_
_entity.id
_entity.type
_entity.pdbx_description
1 polymer ?
#
loop_
_entity_poly.entity_id
_entity_poly.type
_entity_poly.pdbx_seq_one_letter_code
_entity_poly.pdbx_strand_id
1 'polypeptide(L)'
;MLLNIQVSEQLRNFNRRPRIMKKKLTLVVEEEVIKKAGLYAERTGKSLSELVGRYLETLGEEGTDTSQLSPKLKKLVGAVKLPANFDEKKELRAYLDRKHL
;
A
#
# COMPACT_ATOMS: atom_id res chain seq x y z
N MET A 1 -27.44 33.32 -44.40
CA MET A 1 -26.28 32.57 -43.89
C MET A 1 -26.27 32.75 -42.38
N LEU A 2 -26.68 31.71 -41.65
CA LEU A 2 -26.61 31.62 -40.20
C LEU A 2 -25.17 31.32 -39.78
N LEU A 3 -24.71 31.87 -38.66
CA LEU A 3 -24.38 31.10 -37.44
C LEU A 3 -23.86 32.12 -36.40
N ASN A 4 -24.72 32.47 -35.45
CA ASN A 4 -24.71 31.94 -34.08
C ASN A 4 -23.46 32.32 -33.29
N ILE A 5 -23.64 33.40 -32.55
CA ILE A 5 -23.28 33.57 -31.14
C ILE A 5 -23.05 32.21 -30.46
N GLN A 6 -21.80 31.90 -30.16
CA GLN A 6 -21.43 30.84 -29.25
C GLN A 6 -20.18 31.23 -28.44
N VAL A 7 -20.23 32.43 -27.84
CA VAL A 7 -19.29 32.83 -26.77
C VAL A 7 -20.04 32.92 -25.44
N SER A 8 -20.97 31.99 -25.23
CA SER A 8 -21.62 31.76 -23.95
C SER A 8 -21.46 30.29 -23.60
N GLU A 9 -20.99 30.01 -22.38
CA GLU A 9 -20.96 28.70 -21.70
C GLU A 9 -19.71 27.81 -21.77
N GLN A 10 -18.48 28.34 -21.67
CA GLN A 10 -17.32 27.49 -21.36
C GLN A 10 -16.46 28.01 -20.20
N LEU A 11 -17.06 28.56 -19.14
CA LEU A 11 -16.41 28.78 -17.85
C LEU A 11 -17.32 28.44 -16.66
N ARG A 12 -17.91 27.23 -16.65
CA ARG A 12 -18.49 26.65 -15.43
C ARG A 12 -18.09 25.18 -15.33
N ASN A 13 -16.86 24.93 -14.90
CA ASN A 13 -16.36 23.62 -14.49
C ASN A 13 -15.20 23.87 -13.51
N PHE A 14 -15.01 23.20 -12.38
CA PHE A 14 -15.72 22.11 -11.72
C PHE A 14 -15.08 22.01 -10.33
N ASN A 15 -15.49 22.84 -9.36
CA ASN A 15 -14.95 22.74 -7.99
C ASN A 15 -15.70 21.66 -7.18
N ARG A 16 -15.83 20.44 -7.71
CA ARG A 16 -16.37 19.32 -6.94
C ARG A 16 -15.22 18.68 -6.17
N ARG A 17 -15.09 19.03 -4.88
CA ARG A 17 -14.32 18.20 -3.95
C ARG A 17 -14.95 16.80 -3.97
N PRO A 18 -14.21 15.73 -4.27
CA PRO A 18 -14.78 14.39 -4.25
C PRO A 18 -15.29 14.12 -2.83
N ARG A 19 -16.58 13.80 -2.72
CA ARG A 19 -17.18 13.42 -1.44
C ARG A 19 -16.65 12.03 -1.09
N ILE A 20 -15.68 11.94 -0.19
CA ILE A 20 -15.21 10.65 0.31
C ILE A 20 -16.37 9.98 1.06
N MET A 21 -16.96 8.95 0.46
CA MET A 21 -18.09 8.22 1.03
C MET A 21 -17.58 7.12 1.96
N LYS A 22 -17.70 7.34 3.28
CA LYS A 22 -17.48 6.29 4.27
C LYS A 22 -18.72 5.40 4.36
N LYS A 23 -18.53 4.08 4.34
CA LYS A 23 -19.57 3.06 4.53
C LYS A 23 -19.18 2.16 5.71
N LYS A 24 -20.18 1.60 6.39
CA LYS A 24 -19.97 0.64 7.48
C LYS A 24 -20.06 -0.78 6.90
N LEU A 25 -19.10 -1.62 7.27
CA LEU A 25 -19.04 -3.05 6.94
C LEU A 25 -19.08 -3.83 8.26
N THR A 26 -19.99 -4.79 8.36
CA THR A 26 -20.08 -5.71 9.51
C THR A 26 -19.64 -7.09 9.06
N LEU A 27 -18.73 -7.70 9.80
CA LEU A 27 -18.19 -9.03 9.52
C LEU A 27 -18.55 -9.97 10.67
N VAL A 28 -18.90 -11.22 10.35
CA VAL A 28 -19.05 -12.29 11.32
C VAL A 28 -17.76 -13.10 11.33
N VAL A 29 -17.12 -13.18 12.49
CA VAL A 29 -15.87 -13.90 12.71
C VAL A 29 -15.91 -14.54 14.10
N GLU A 30 -15.05 -15.53 14.32
CA GLU A 30 -14.95 -16.22 15.61
C GLU A 30 -14.47 -15.26 16.72
N GLU A 31 -14.94 -15.49 17.95
CA GLU A 31 -14.61 -14.66 19.12
C GLU A 31 -13.09 -14.59 19.37
N GLU A 32 -12.39 -15.71 19.21
CA GLU A 32 -10.94 -15.79 19.39
C GLU A 32 -10.17 -14.94 18.37
N VAL A 33 -10.72 -14.78 17.16
CA VAL A 33 -10.15 -13.90 16.14
C VAL A 33 -10.35 -12.44 16.55
N ILE A 34 -11.51 -12.08 17.09
CA ILE A 34 -11.80 -10.72 17.59
C ILE A 34 -10.81 -10.35 18.71
N LYS A 35 -10.58 -11.25 19.67
CA LYS A 35 -9.62 -11.05 20.77
C LYS A 35 -8.20 -10.80 20.25
N LYS A 36 -7.70 -11.68 19.38
CA LYS A 36 -6.36 -11.55 18.79
C LYS A 36 -6.20 -10.26 18.01
N ALA A 37 -7.21 -9.90 17.22
CA ALA A 37 -7.22 -8.67 16.45
C ALA A 37 -7.22 -7.43 17.37
N GLY A 38 -7.99 -7.45 18.46
CA GLY A 38 -8.04 -6.39 19.47
C GLY A 38 -6.67 -6.16 20.12
N LEU A 39 -6.02 -7.22 20.61
CA LEU A 39 -4.68 -7.14 21.20
C LEU A 39 -3.65 -6.58 20.21
N TYR A 40 -3.75 -6.96 18.94
CA TYR A 40 -2.87 -6.44 17.90
C TYR A 40 -3.13 -4.95 17.60
N ALA A 41 -4.39 -4.53 17.57
CA ALA A 41 -4.80 -3.14 17.40
C ALA A 41 -4.25 -2.24 18.52
N GLU A 42 -4.37 -2.69 19.78
CA GLU A 42 -3.80 -2.00 20.95
C GLU A 42 -2.28 -1.88 20.85
N ARG A 43 -1.58 -2.99 20.58
CA ARG A 43 -0.12 -3.00 20.46
C ARG A 43 0.41 -2.10 19.35
N THR A 44 -0.36 -1.93 18.27
CA THR A 44 0.05 -1.10 17.13
C THR A 44 -0.46 0.33 17.18
N GLY A 45 -1.31 0.67 18.15
CA GLY A 45 -1.95 1.98 18.28
C GLY A 45 -2.91 2.31 17.13
N LYS A 46 -3.43 1.29 16.42
CA LYS A 46 -4.31 1.44 15.26
C LYS A 46 -5.68 0.88 15.56
N SER A 47 -6.72 1.52 15.03
CA SER A 47 -8.08 0.97 15.16
C SER A 47 -8.24 -0.30 14.30
N LEU A 48 -9.11 -1.22 14.74
CA LEU A 48 -9.48 -2.41 13.96
C LEU A 48 -10.02 -2.02 12.57
N SER A 49 -10.83 -0.97 12.48
CA SER A 49 -11.37 -0.49 11.20
C SER A 49 -10.27 -0.03 10.24
N GLU A 50 -9.21 0.61 10.74
CA GLU A 50 -8.06 1.01 9.93
C GLU A 50 -7.25 -0.20 9.45
N LEU A 51 -7.02 -1.17 10.33
CA LEU A 51 -6.29 -2.40 10.01
C LEU A 51 -7.01 -3.22 8.93
N VAL A 52 -8.30 -3.48 9.13
CA VAL A 52 -9.13 -4.21 8.17
C VAL A 52 -9.27 -3.41 6.88
N GLY A 53 -9.50 -2.10 6.96
CA GLY A 53 -9.59 -1.23 5.78
C GLY A 53 -8.34 -1.29 4.92
N ARG A 54 -7.14 -1.16 5.51
CA ARG A 54 -5.88 -1.32 4.79
C ARG A 54 -5.69 -2.69 4.17
N TYR A 55 -6.07 -3.76 4.87
CA TYR A 55 -5.98 -5.11 4.30
C TYR A 55 -6.89 -5.24 3.07
N LEU A 56 -8.13 -4.74 3.16
CA LEU A 56 -9.06 -4.74 2.01
C LEU A 56 -8.54 -3.89 0.84
N GLU A 57 -7.85 -2.77 1.10
CA GLU A 57 -7.17 -1.99 0.06
C GLU A 57 -6.13 -2.85 -0.68
N THR A 58 -5.32 -3.63 0.04
CA THR A 58 -4.30 -4.49 -0.58
C THR A 58 -4.88 -5.60 -1.47
N LEU A 59 -6.09 -6.09 -1.17
CA LEU A 59 -6.76 -7.09 -2.00
C LEU A 59 -7.26 -6.51 -3.33
N GLY A 60 -7.56 -5.21 -3.37
CA GLY A 60 -8.01 -4.54 -4.61
C GLY A 60 -6.87 -4.22 -5.58
N GLU A 61 -5.61 -4.32 -5.13
CA GLU A 61 -4.42 -3.98 -5.91
C GLU A 61 -3.87 -5.16 -6.73
N GLU A 62 -4.38 -6.38 -6.55
CA GLU A 62 -3.93 -7.57 -7.29
C GLU A 62 -4.20 -7.52 -8.81
N GLY A 63 -4.93 -6.49 -9.28
CA GLY A 63 -5.12 -6.19 -10.71
C GLY A 63 -4.12 -5.21 -11.33
N THR A 64 -3.19 -4.65 -10.56
CA THR A 64 -2.18 -3.70 -11.07
C THR A 64 -0.78 -4.15 -10.66
N ASP A 65 -0.11 -4.84 -11.58
CA ASP A 65 1.33 -5.11 -11.62
C ASP A 65 1.99 -5.55 -10.29
N THR A 66 2.12 -6.87 -10.18
CA THR A 66 2.91 -7.65 -9.21
C THR A 66 4.41 -7.30 -9.14
N SER A 67 4.85 -6.16 -9.67
CA SER A 67 6.25 -5.71 -9.70
C SER A 67 6.52 -4.47 -8.86
N GLN A 68 5.49 -3.82 -8.30
CA GLN A 68 5.72 -2.65 -7.44
C GLN A 68 6.13 -3.08 -6.04
N LEU A 69 7.44 -3.15 -5.82
CA LEU A 69 8.05 -3.19 -4.49
C LEU A 69 7.30 -2.25 -3.52
N SER A 70 6.94 -2.76 -2.34
CA SER A 70 6.29 -1.96 -1.30
C SER A 70 7.02 -0.62 -1.12
N PRO A 71 6.33 0.52 -0.90
CA PRO A 71 6.96 1.82 -0.69
C PRO A 71 8.04 1.83 0.40
N LYS A 72 7.94 0.94 1.40
CA LYS A 72 8.98 0.73 2.41
C LYS A 72 10.22 0.04 1.83
N LEU A 73 10.04 -0.97 0.98
CA LEU A 73 11.12 -1.67 0.30
C LEU A 73 11.80 -0.78 -0.74
N LYS A 74 11.04 0.08 -1.46
CA LYS A 74 11.62 1.10 -2.37
C LYS A 74 12.61 2.03 -1.67
N LYS A 75 12.43 2.31 -0.37
CA LYS A 75 13.38 3.11 0.44
C LYS A 75 14.64 2.33 0.84
N LEU A 76 14.59 1.00 0.82
CA LEU A 76 15.71 0.12 1.15
C LEU A 76 16.54 -0.24 -0.09
N VAL A 77 15.88 -0.37 -1.25
CA VAL A 77 16.57 -0.61 -2.52
C VAL A 77 17.46 0.58 -2.86
N GLY A 78 18.76 0.33 -3.01
CA GLY A 78 19.78 1.36 -3.27
C GLY A 78 20.39 2.01 -2.02
N ALA A 79 19.91 1.70 -0.81
CA ALA A 79 20.54 2.15 0.44
C ALA A 79 21.92 1.47 0.66
N VAL A 80 22.10 0.27 0.11
CA VAL A 80 23.37 -0.46 0.13
C VAL A 80 24.04 -0.34 -1.22
N LYS A 81 25.23 0.26 -1.25
CA LYS A 81 26.07 0.33 -2.45
C LYS A 81 26.94 -0.91 -2.52
N LEU A 82 26.69 -1.75 -3.52
CA LEU A 82 27.48 -2.95 -3.78
C LEU A 82 28.65 -2.60 -4.71
N PRO A 83 29.86 -3.14 -4.49
CA PRO A 83 30.97 -2.96 -5.41
C PRO A 83 30.66 -3.62 -6.77
N ALA A 84 31.26 -3.11 -7.85
CA ALA A 84 30.98 -3.56 -9.22
C ALA A 84 31.28 -5.05 -9.47
N ASN A 85 32.12 -5.65 -8.63
CA ASN A 85 32.52 -7.06 -8.66
C ASN A 85 31.86 -7.88 -7.54
N PHE A 86 30.73 -7.43 -7.00
CA PHE A 86 30.04 -8.15 -5.93
C PHE A 86 29.48 -9.48 -6.44
N ASP A 87 29.97 -10.58 -5.86
CA ASP A 87 29.46 -11.93 -6.09
C ASP A 87 28.62 -12.37 -4.90
N GLU A 88 27.30 -12.27 -5.06
CA GLU A 88 26.32 -12.64 -4.04
C GLU A 88 26.51 -14.06 -3.50
N LYS A 89 26.81 -15.02 -4.39
CA LYS A 89 26.93 -16.43 -4.00
C LYS A 89 28.17 -16.66 -3.14
N LYS A 90 29.27 -15.98 -3.47
CA LYS A 90 30.52 -16.07 -2.72
C LYS A 90 30.39 -15.47 -1.33
N GLU A 91 29.80 -14.29 -1.23
CA GLU A 91 29.58 -13.61 0.06
C GLU A 91 28.59 -14.36 0.95
N LEU A 92 27.52 -14.93 0.37
CA LEU A 92 26.58 -15.75 1.12
C LEU A 92 27.25 -16.99 1.74
N ARG A 93 28.10 -17.69 0.96
CA ARG A 93 28.86 -18.84 1.47
C ARG A 93 29.80 -18.42 2.60
N ALA A 94 30.59 -17.36 2.40
CA ALA A 94 31.52 -16.85 3.41
C ALA A 94 30.80 -16.43 4.70
N TYR A 95 29.61 -15.83 4.60
CA TYR A 95 28.79 -15.49 5.77
C TYR A 95 28.32 -16.73 6.54
N LEU A 96 27.80 -17.73 5.83
CA LEU A 96 27.35 -18.98 6.46
C LEU A 96 28.51 -19.72 7.13
N ASP A 97 29.67 -19.80 6.47
CA ASP A 97 30.87 -20.41 7.03
C ASP A 97 31.32 -19.69 8.31
N ARG A 98 31.25 -18.35 8.34
CA ARG A 98 31.56 -17.54 9.54
C ARG A 98 30.52 -17.65 10.64
N LYS A 99 29.26 -17.90 10.31
CA LYS A 99 28.16 -18.00 11.27
C LYS A 99 28.11 -19.38 11.95
N HIS A 100 28.64 -20.39 11.27
CA HIS A 100 28.66 -21.78 11.73
C HIS A 100 30.04 -22.24 12.25
N LEU A 101 30.98 -21.31 12.42
CA LEU A 101 32.16 -21.42 13.30
C LEU A 101 31.88 -20.74 14.64
#